data_AF-A0A0S7ZMD8-F1
#
_entry.id   AF-A0A0S7ZMD8-F1
#
_cell.length_a   1.000
_cell.length_b   1.000
_cell.length_c   1.000
_cell.angle_alpha   90.00
_cell.angle_beta   90.00
_cell.angle_gamma   90.00
#
_symmetry.space_group_name_H-M   'P 1'
#
loop_
_entity.id
_entity.type
_entity.pdbx_description
1 polymer ?
#
loop_
_entity_poly.entity_id
_entity_poly.type
_entity_poly.pdbx_seq_one_letter_code
_entity_poly.pdbx_strand_id
1 'polypeptide(L)'
;MTTANRKLVALHSRVLKEKRIVLRYKEGRWETFESLKPWNIREALKISLEKIEKAAPGAIAKAAKLDDKNFMSKKLRTRRYIAESPDLLYIESPHLRKHAEKVGGHYVVTNIPWRDVPHILKLVCTAAGIEYGSLSSISF
;
A
#
# COMPACT_ATOMS: atom_id res chain seq x y z
N MET A 1 -15.59 15.77 24.08
CA MET A 1 -14.82 16.08 22.86
C MET A 1 -15.26 15.11 21.78
N THR A 2 -16.06 15.58 20.83
CA THR A 2 -16.55 14.80 19.69
C THR A 2 -15.35 14.46 18.82
N THR A 3 -14.89 13.21 18.87
CA THR A 3 -13.87 12.69 17.96
C THR A 3 -14.43 12.84 16.56
N ALA A 4 -14.02 13.87 15.83
CA ALA A 4 -14.35 13.99 14.42
C ALA A 4 -13.92 12.68 13.77
N ASN A 5 -14.88 11.98 13.16
CA ASN A 5 -14.72 10.63 12.64
C ASN A 5 -13.86 10.71 11.37
N ARG A 6 -12.55 10.90 11.55
CA ARG A 6 -11.57 11.11 10.48
C ARG A 6 -11.48 9.84 9.65
N LYS A 7 -12.01 9.89 8.43
CA LYS A 7 -12.03 8.75 7.51
C LYS A 7 -11.00 8.94 6.42
N LEU A 8 -10.09 7.99 6.23
CA LEU A 8 -9.20 7.96 5.07
C LEU A 8 -10.04 7.69 3.81
N VAL A 9 -9.99 8.59 2.83
CA VAL A 9 -10.80 8.51 1.60
C VAL A 9 -9.95 8.30 0.36
N ALA A 10 -8.71 8.80 0.35
CA ALA A 10 -7.79 8.57 -0.76
C ALA A 10 -6.32 8.51 -0.33
N LEU A 11 -5.52 7.86 -1.17
CA LEU A 11 -4.06 7.89 -1.11
C LEU A 11 -3.53 8.32 -2.48
N HIS A 12 -2.69 9.34 -2.48
CA HIS A 12 -1.99 9.82 -3.67
C HIS A 12 -0.49 9.56 -3.54
N SER A 13 0.18 9.18 -4.62
CA SER A 13 1.65 9.04 -4.58
C SER A 13 2.35 9.57 -5.82
N ARG A 14 3.61 9.99 -5.64
CA ARG A 14 4.55 10.31 -6.72
C ARG A 14 5.94 9.79 -6.34
N VAL A 15 6.24 8.58 -6.78
CA VAL A 15 7.42 7.82 -6.33
C VAL A 15 8.70 8.06 -7.15
N LEU A 16 8.59 8.56 -8.38
CA LEU A 16 9.74 8.73 -9.28
C LEU A 16 10.61 9.95 -8.97
N LYS A 17 9.98 11.12 -8.73
CA LYS A 17 10.69 12.39 -8.58
C LYS A 17 10.77 12.88 -7.13
N GLU A 18 9.71 12.68 -6.36
CA GLU A 18 9.55 13.29 -5.03
C GLU A 18 9.51 12.28 -3.88
N LYS A 19 9.28 10.99 -4.19
CA LYS A 19 9.08 9.92 -3.20
C LYS A 19 8.12 10.35 -2.09
N ARG A 20 6.99 10.92 -2.51
CA ARG A 20 5.98 11.51 -1.61
C ARG A 20 4.68 10.73 -1.71
N ILE A 21 4.05 10.56 -0.55
CA ILE A 21 2.75 9.91 -0.37
C ILE A 21 1.87 10.89 0.38
N VAL A 22 0.66 11.13 -0.11
CA VAL A 22 -0.32 12.02 0.53
C VAL A 22 -1.57 11.23 0.83
N LEU A 23 -1.96 11.22 2.10
CA LEU A 23 -3.20 10.62 2.58
C LEU A 23 -4.25 11.71 2.70
N ARG A 24 -5.40 11.53 2.05
CA ARG A 24 -6.54 12.45 2.11
C ARG A 24 -7.61 11.89 3.01
N TYR A 25 -8.02 12.68 3.99
CA TYR A 25 -9.03 12.31 4.97
C TYR A 25 -10.23 13.24 4.88
N LYS A 26 -11.41 12.71 5.23
CA LYS A 26 -12.64 13.47 5.39
C LYS A 26 -12.97 13.61 6.87
N GLU A 27 -13.16 14.85 7.32
CA GLU A 27 -13.50 15.24 8.69
C GLU A 27 -14.75 16.12 8.66
N GLY A 28 -15.92 15.49 8.67
CA GLY A 28 -17.20 16.18 8.48
C GLY A 28 -17.31 16.78 7.07
N ARG A 29 -17.30 18.12 6.98
CA ARG A 29 -17.32 18.87 5.71
C ARG A 29 -15.93 19.20 5.17
N TRP A 30 -14.89 19.04 5.99
CA TRP A 30 -13.52 19.42 5.63
C TRP A 30 -12.74 18.23 5.12
N GLU A 31 -11.81 18.50 4.21
CA GLU A 31 -10.77 17.56 3.80
C GLU A 31 -9.44 17.94 4.45
N THR A 32 -8.76 16.97 5.04
CA THR A 32 -7.42 17.15 5.61
C THR A 32 -6.42 16.26 4.87
N PHE A 33 -5.20 16.77 4.69
CA PHE A 33 -4.14 16.09 3.95
C PHE A 33 -2.97 15.83 4.88
N GLU A 34 -2.47 14.59 4.89
CA GLU A 34 -1.25 14.20 5.59
C GLU A 34 -0.20 13.82 4.54
N SER A 35 0.89 14.60 4.48
CA SER A 35 1.99 14.34 3.54
C SER A 35 3.11 13.58 4.23
N LEU A 36 3.48 12.43 3.66
CA LEU A 36 4.57 11.58 4.08
C LEU A 36 5.72 11.66 3.07
N LYS A 37 6.95 11.75 3.59
CA LYS A 37 8.19 11.74 2.80
C LYS A 37 9.09 10.58 3.28
N PRO A 38 8.75 9.33 2.93
CA PRO A 38 9.51 8.16 3.37
C PRO A 38 10.95 8.20 2.85
N TRP A 39 11.89 7.78 3.69
CA TRP A 39 13.31 7.69 3.37
C TRP A 39 13.60 6.54 2.40
N ASN A 40 12.91 5.41 2.59
CA ASN A 40 13.09 4.20 1.79
C ASN A 40 11.75 3.49 1.50
N ILE A 41 11.80 2.47 0.65
CA ILE A 41 10.61 1.72 0.21
C ILE A 41 9.95 0.97 1.36
N ARG A 42 10.74 0.41 2.28
CA ARG A 42 10.22 -0.30 3.45
C ARG A 42 9.35 0.64 4.29
N GLU A 43 9.85 1.82 4.61
CA GLU A 43 9.10 2.84 5.34
C GLU A 43 7.87 3.31 4.56
N ALA A 44 8.02 3.57 3.26
CA ALA A 44 6.92 4.00 2.39
C ALA A 44 5.75 3.02 2.43
N LEU A 45 6.03 1.73 2.26
CA LEU A 45 5.02 0.68 2.26
C LEU A 45 4.49 0.46 3.68
N LYS A 46 5.35 0.32 4.69
CA LYS A 46 4.92 0.06 6.07
C LYS A 46 3.93 1.10 6.56
N ILE A 47 4.31 2.38 6.55
CA ILE A 47 3.47 3.46 7.08
C ILE A 47 2.15 3.55 6.30
N SER A 48 2.22 3.51 4.96
CA SER A 48 1.03 3.64 4.13
C SER A 48 0.05 2.48 4.33
N LEU A 49 0.56 1.27 4.39
CA LEU A 49 -0.24 0.06 4.55
C LEU A 49 -0.81 -0.06 5.97
N GLU A 50 -0.06 0.32 7.01
CA GLU A 50 -0.59 0.41 8.37
C GLU A 50 -1.71 1.45 8.49
N LYS A 51 -1.58 2.60 7.82
CA LYS A 51 -2.64 3.63 7.78
C LYS A 51 -3.89 3.14 7.07
N ILE A 52 -3.74 2.44 5.94
CA ILE A 52 -4.87 1.85 5.22
C ILE A 52 -5.54 0.75 6.06
N GLU A 53 -4.77 -0.16 6.65
CA GLU A 53 -5.29 -1.24 7.48
C GLU A 53 -6.02 -0.70 8.73
N LYS A 54 -5.50 0.38 9.34
CA LYS A 54 -6.18 1.07 10.43
C LYS A 54 -7.51 1.69 10.00
N ALA A 55 -7.58 2.25 8.78
CA ALA A 55 -8.79 2.88 8.25
C ALA A 55 -9.83 1.86 7.75
N ALA A 56 -9.37 0.72 7.24
CA ALA A 56 -10.19 -0.36 6.71
C ALA A 56 -9.60 -1.72 7.14
N PRO A 57 -9.92 -2.20 8.35
CA PRO A 57 -9.39 -3.47 8.86
C PRO A 57 -9.69 -4.64 7.92
N GLY A 58 -8.69 -5.50 7.70
CA GLY A 58 -8.73 -6.61 6.76
C GLY A 58 -8.45 -6.22 5.31
N ALA A 59 -8.09 -4.97 5.02
CA ALA A 59 -7.71 -4.53 3.69
C ALA A 59 -6.49 -5.29 3.17
N ILE A 60 -5.47 -5.52 4.02
CA ILE A 60 -4.27 -6.26 3.61
C ILE A 60 -4.61 -7.71 3.24
N ALA A 61 -5.46 -8.38 4.02
CA ALA A 61 -5.88 -9.75 3.74
C ALA A 61 -6.66 -9.86 2.41
N LYS A 62 -7.56 -8.90 2.15
CA LYS A 62 -8.27 -8.81 0.86
C LYS A 62 -7.31 -8.54 -0.30
N ALA A 63 -6.33 -7.65 -0.09
CA ALA A 63 -5.32 -7.34 -1.09
C ALA A 63 -4.44 -8.55 -1.41
N ALA A 64 -4.06 -9.35 -0.42
CA ALA A 64 -3.31 -10.59 -0.62
C ALA A 64 -4.06 -11.58 -1.53
N LYS A 65 -5.38 -11.74 -1.35
CA LYS A 65 -6.22 -12.58 -2.22
C LYS A 65 -6.29 -12.05 -3.66
N LEU A 66 -6.39 -10.73 -3.82
CA LEU A 66 -6.36 -10.11 -5.15
C LEU A 66 -4.99 -10.27 -5.83
N ASP A 67 -3.92 -10.11 -5.07
CA ASP A 67 -2.55 -10.32 -5.54
C ASP A 67 -2.33 -11.76 -5.99
N ASP A 68 -2.80 -12.72 -5.20
CA ASP A 68 -2.71 -14.14 -5.52
C ASP A 68 -3.44 -14.49 -6.82
N LYS A 69 -4.66 -13.97 -7.00
CA LYS A 69 -5.40 -14.13 -8.27
C LYS A 69 -4.65 -13.51 -9.46
N ASN A 70 -4.03 -12.34 -9.27
CA ASN A 70 -3.23 -11.68 -10.31
C ASN A 70 -1.97 -12.48 -10.64
N PHE A 71 -1.33 -13.06 -9.62
CA PHE A 71 -0.15 -13.91 -9.75
C PHE A 71 -0.48 -15.18 -10.54
N MET A 72 -1.59 -15.84 -10.21
CA MET A 72 -2.01 -17.10 -10.85
C MET A 72 -2.55 -16.91 -12.28
N SER A 73 -3.15 -15.76 -12.60
CA SER A 73 -3.80 -15.53 -13.90
C SER A 73 -2.86 -15.14 -15.04
N LYS A 74 -1.63 -14.68 -14.75
CA LYS A 74 -0.70 -14.20 -15.78
C LYS A 74 0.28 -15.30 -16.20
N LYS A 75 0.25 -15.68 -17.48
CA LYS A 75 1.20 -16.62 -18.12
C LYS A 75 2.68 -16.20 -18.02
N LEU A 76 2.96 -14.92 -17.77
CA LEU A 76 4.31 -14.39 -17.57
C LEU A 76 4.49 -13.99 -16.10
N ARG A 77 5.51 -14.57 -15.48
CA ARG A 77 5.97 -14.42 -14.08
C ARG A 77 5.79 -13.00 -13.52
N THR A 78 4.60 -12.66 -13.04
CA THR A 78 4.42 -11.48 -12.19
C THR A 78 4.89 -11.83 -10.79
N ARG A 79 5.63 -10.93 -10.16
CA ARG A 79 6.04 -11.06 -8.76
C ARG A 79 4.80 -10.99 -7.86
N ARG A 80 4.73 -11.83 -6.84
CA ARG A 80 3.77 -11.69 -5.73
C ARG A 80 4.28 -10.60 -4.77
N TYR A 81 3.41 -9.67 -4.40
CA TYR A 81 3.72 -8.50 -3.57
C TYR A 81 3.25 -8.64 -2.12
N ILE A 82 2.16 -9.36 -1.86
CA ILE A 82 1.57 -9.53 -0.53
C ILE A 82 1.22 -11.01 -0.31
N ALA A 83 1.64 -11.59 0.82
CA ALA A 83 1.36 -12.99 1.14
C ALA A 83 1.38 -13.27 2.65
N GLU A 84 0.90 -14.45 3.06
CA GLU A 84 0.87 -14.87 4.48
C GLU A 84 2.26 -15.20 5.04
N SER A 85 3.22 -15.51 4.18
CA SER A 85 4.60 -15.79 4.58
C SER A 85 5.63 -15.18 3.61
N PRO A 86 6.87 -14.90 4.07
CA PRO A 86 7.95 -14.46 3.20
C PRO A 86 8.29 -15.48 2.10
N ASP A 87 8.09 -16.77 2.37
CA ASP A 87 8.39 -17.86 1.43
C ASP A 87 7.53 -17.77 0.17
N LEU A 88 6.27 -17.37 0.35
CA LEU A 88 5.31 -17.17 -0.73
C LEU A 88 5.57 -15.91 -1.56
N LEU A 89 6.27 -14.92 -1.00
CA LEU A 89 6.72 -13.73 -1.75
C LEU A 89 7.96 -14.02 -2.59
N TYR A 90 8.85 -14.85 -2.09
CA TYR A 90 10.18 -15.10 -2.65
C TYR A 90 10.41 -16.58 -2.97
N ILE A 91 9.46 -17.19 -3.69
CA ILE A 91 9.48 -18.61 -4.05
C ILE A 91 10.80 -18.98 -4.76
N GLU A 92 11.20 -18.18 -5.75
CA GLU A 92 12.43 -18.41 -6.53
C GLU A 92 13.68 -17.73 -5.91
N SER A 93 13.55 -17.04 -4.77
CA SER A 93 14.69 -16.29 -4.17
C SER A 93 14.68 -16.29 -2.64
N PRO A 94 14.84 -17.45 -1.98
CA PRO A 94 14.75 -17.57 -0.52
C PRO A 94 15.64 -16.61 0.28
N HIS A 95 16.84 -16.30 -0.23
CA HIS A 95 17.77 -15.36 0.41
C HIS A 95 17.22 -13.92 0.54
N LEU A 96 16.15 -13.57 -0.18
CA LEU A 96 15.49 -12.27 -0.11
C LEU A 96 14.39 -12.19 0.95
N ARG A 97 14.00 -13.30 1.59
CA ARG A 97 12.92 -13.36 2.61
C ARG A 97 13.14 -12.37 3.76
N LYS A 98 14.39 -12.09 4.12
CA LYS A 98 14.79 -11.09 5.13
C LYS A 98 14.36 -9.65 4.82
N HIS A 99 13.99 -9.38 3.57
CA HIS A 99 13.48 -8.07 3.15
C HIS A 99 11.95 -7.98 3.17
N ALA A 100 11.23 -9.04 3.52
CA ALA A 100 9.79 -8.96 3.73
C ALA A 100 9.48 -8.14 4.98
N GLU A 101 8.49 -7.24 4.89
CA GLU A 101 8.00 -6.47 6.03
C GLU A 101 6.61 -6.97 6.41
N LYS A 102 6.34 -7.13 7.71
CA LYS A 102 5.04 -7.60 8.20
C LYS A 102 4.10 -6.42 8.46
N VAL A 103 2.91 -6.44 7.86
CA VAL A 103 1.86 -5.43 8.02
C VAL A 103 0.49 -6.13 8.02
N GLY A 104 -0.40 -5.80 8.97
CA GLY A 104 -1.77 -6.34 9.00
C GLY A 104 -1.83 -7.86 8.98
N GLY A 105 -0.91 -8.52 9.70
CA GLY A 105 -0.82 -9.99 9.75
C GLY A 105 -0.21 -10.67 8.51
N HIS A 106 0.08 -9.92 7.44
CA HIS A 106 0.66 -10.43 6.20
C HIS A 106 2.06 -9.85 5.96
N TYR A 107 2.79 -10.41 5.01
CA TYR A 107 4.09 -9.94 4.56
C TYR A 107 3.98 -9.21 3.23
N VAL A 108 4.81 -8.17 3.09
CA VAL A 108 4.87 -7.31 1.90
C VAL A 108 6.31 -7.25 1.41
N VAL A 109 6.49 -7.32 0.10
CA VAL A 109 7.81 -7.21 -0.53
C VAL A 109 8.34 -5.77 -0.40
N THR A 110 9.59 -5.60 0.06
CA THR A 110 10.23 -4.26 0.13
C THR A 110 11.51 -4.15 -0.70
N ASN A 111 12.08 -5.27 -1.13
CA ASN A 111 13.20 -5.31 -2.09
C ASN A 111 12.71 -5.22 -3.53
N ILE A 112 12.18 -4.06 -3.90
CA ILE A 112 11.59 -3.76 -5.21
C ILE A 112 12.09 -2.40 -5.72
N PRO A 113 12.00 -2.11 -7.02
CA PRO A 113 12.22 -0.74 -7.51
C PRO A 113 11.06 0.18 -7.08
N TRP A 114 11.35 1.47 -6.87
CA TRP A 114 10.33 2.47 -6.50
C TRP A 114 9.13 2.53 -7.45
N ARG A 115 9.31 2.19 -8.74
CA ARG A 115 8.24 2.15 -9.74
C ARG A 115 7.14 1.12 -9.44
N ASP A 116 7.42 0.11 -8.63
CA ASP A 116 6.45 -0.93 -8.26
C ASP A 116 5.63 -0.53 -7.02
N VAL A 117 6.09 0.45 -6.23
CA VAL A 117 5.40 0.91 -5.02
C VAL A 117 3.95 1.37 -5.31
N PRO A 118 3.69 2.19 -6.35
CA PRO A 118 2.33 2.56 -6.76
C PRO A 118 1.42 1.37 -7.02
N HIS A 119 1.96 0.26 -7.55
CA HIS A 119 1.18 -0.92 -7.85
C HIS A 119 0.66 -1.57 -6.57
N ILE A 120 1.53 -1.73 -5.57
CA ILE A 120 1.17 -2.27 -4.25
C ILE A 120 0.16 -1.35 -3.57
N LEU A 121 0.43 -0.04 -3.53
CA LEU A 121 -0.47 0.93 -2.90
C LEU A 121 -1.86 0.94 -3.57
N LYS A 122 -1.91 0.92 -4.90
CA LYS A 122 -3.17 0.85 -5.66
C LYS A 122 -3.93 -0.44 -5.37
N LEU A 123 -3.24 -1.58 -5.32
CA LEU A 123 -3.85 -2.87 -5.02
C LEU A 123 -4.53 -2.85 -3.64
N VAL A 124 -3.82 -2.37 -2.61
CA VAL A 124 -4.37 -2.30 -1.25
C VAL A 124 -5.48 -1.26 -1.13
N CYS A 125 -5.34 -0.10 -1.75
CA CYS A 125 -6.41 0.90 -1.79
C CYS A 125 -7.68 0.35 -2.44
N THR A 126 -7.54 -0.39 -3.55
CA THR A 126 -8.66 -1.07 -4.22
C THR A 126 -9.33 -2.08 -3.28
N ALA A 127 -8.54 -2.89 -2.55
CA ALA A 127 -9.07 -3.85 -1.58
C ALA A 127 -9.77 -3.18 -0.38
N ALA A 128 -9.33 -1.98 -0.01
CA ALA A 128 -9.88 -1.16 1.07
C ALA A 128 -11.10 -0.31 0.65
N GLY A 129 -11.40 -0.20 -0.65
CA GLY A 129 -12.38 0.76 -1.16
C GLY A 129 -11.95 2.22 -0.97
N ILE A 130 -10.64 2.46 -0.94
CA ILE A 130 -10.00 3.78 -0.84
C ILE A 130 -9.55 4.19 -2.23
N GLU A 131 -9.75 5.45 -2.60
CA GLU A 131 -9.32 5.95 -3.90
C GLU A 131 -7.79 6.02 -3.97
N TYR A 132 -7.22 5.63 -5.11
CA TYR A 132 -5.79 5.77 -5.37
C TYR A 132 -5.54 6.73 -6.53
N GLY A 133 -4.72 7.76 -6.32
CA GLY A 133 -4.40 8.79 -7.31
C GLY A 133 -2.92 9.12 -7.45
N SER A 134 -2.59 9.98 -8.41
CA SER A 134 -1.27 10.63 -8.47
C SER A 134 -1.29 11.92 -7.66
N LEU A 135 -0.12 12.46 -7.29
CA LEU A 135 -0.08 13.79 -6.66
C LEU A 135 -0.59 14.92 -7.57
N SER A 136 -0.51 14.75 -8.88
CA SER A 136 -1.03 15.73 -9.85
C SER A 136 -2.55 15.78 -9.91
N SER A 137 -3.25 14.79 -9.33
CA SER A 137 -4.71 14.76 -9.29
C SER A 137 -5.29 15.38 -8.01
N ILE A 138 -4.45 15.98 -7.17
CA ILE A 138 -4.90 16.68 -5.97
C ILE A 138 -5.34 18.09 -6.39
N SER A 139 -6.62 18.38 -6.28
CA SER A 139 -7.18 19.73 -6.37
C SER A 139 -7.33 20.31 -4.97
N PHE A 140 -6.90 21.56 -4.77
CA PHE A 140 -7.09 22.33 -3.54
C PHE A 140 -8.30 23.24 -3.64
#